data_AF-A0A1I2FWW2-F1
#
_entry.id   AF-A0A1I2FWW2-F1
#
_cell.length_a   1.000
_cell.length_b   1.000
_cell.length_c   1.000
_cell.angle_alpha   90.00
_cell.angle_beta   90.00
_cell.angle_gamma   90.00
#
_symmetry.space_group_name_H-M   'P 1'
#
loop_
_entity.id
_entity.type
_entity.pdbx_description
1 polymer ?
#
loop_
_entity_poly.entity_id
_entity_poly.type
_entity_poly.pdbx_seq_one_letter_code
_entity_poly.pdbx_strand_id
1 'polypeptide(L)'
;MKKVFIYLLLLLLVACQSPPFQDKENKLKKMLANYQKPSILDKQVYLITITGGCGGCMQVVADYIKENIADEKHYFIVSCPSQKEVSFTFNYQIRHHANFLIDNQMIAVRDELVGDIHPKVYYCKNGNIINEEEITFTNAKQVFANIKIFLDRQ
;
A
#
# COMPACT_ATOMS: atom_id res chain seq x y z
N MET A 1 20.14 2.76 45.81
CA MET A 1 19.68 1.52 45.15
C MET A 1 18.28 1.61 44.56
N LYS A 2 17.23 2.05 45.29
CA LYS A 2 15.85 2.17 44.73
C LYS A 2 15.72 3.04 43.46
N LYS A 3 16.49 4.13 43.35
CA LYS A 3 16.46 5.02 42.16
C LYS A 3 17.01 4.34 40.89
N VAL A 4 18.05 3.52 41.01
CA VAL A 4 18.66 2.81 39.87
C VAL A 4 17.69 1.77 39.28
N PHE A 5 16.92 1.11 40.14
CA PHE A 5 15.92 0.11 39.73
C PHE A 5 14.79 0.74 38.89
N ILE A 6 14.39 1.98 39.22
CA ILE A 6 13.36 2.73 38.48
C ILE A 6 13.85 3.14 37.08
N TYR A 7 15.11 3.59 36.96
CA TYR A 7 15.68 3.92 35.64
C TYR A 7 15.85 2.69 34.74
N LEU A 8 16.19 1.53 35.31
CA LEU A 8 16.30 0.27 34.56
C LEU A 8 14.93 -0.20 34.03
N LEU A 9 13.88 -0.04 34.84
CA LEU A 9 12.51 -0.38 34.45
C LEU A 9 11.98 0.55 33.34
N LEU A 10 12.28 1.85 33.40
CA LEU A 10 11.94 2.83 32.35
C LEU A 10 12.67 2.58 31.03
N LEU A 11 13.94 2.14 31.08
CA LEU A 11 14.71 1.77 29.89
C LEU A 11 14.14 0.54 29.17
N LEU A 12 13.60 -0.43 29.92
CA LEU A 12 12.98 -1.63 29.34
C LEU A 12 11.65 -1.32 28.63
N LEU A 13 10.91 -0.29 29.06
CA LEU A 13 9.63 0.09 28.46
C LEU A 13 9.78 0.81 27.10
N VAL A 14 10.91 1.48 26.86
CA VAL A 14 11.20 2.16 25.58
C VAL A 14 11.68 1.18 24.51
N ALA A 15 12.26 0.04 24.90
CA ALA A 15 12.86 -0.93 23.98
C ALA A 15 11.84 -1.85 23.25
N CYS A 16 10.56 -1.85 23.63
CA CYS A 16 9.54 -2.76 23.08
C CYS A 16 8.53 -2.09 22.13
N GLN A 17 8.77 -0.88 21.64
CA GLN A 17 7.92 -0.32 20.59
C GLN A 17 8.33 -0.92 19.24
N SER A 18 7.58 -1.93 18.78
CA SER A 18 7.68 -2.40 17.39
C SER A 18 7.52 -1.23 16.43
N PRO A 19 8.23 -1.19 15.29
CA PRO A 19 8.05 -0.16 14.28
C PRO A 19 6.56 0.00 13.94
N PRO A 20 6.05 1.22 13.76
CA PRO A 20 4.61 1.50 13.68
C PRO A 20 3.88 0.75 12.55
N PHE A 21 4.60 0.28 11.53
CA PHE A 21 4.04 -0.39 10.36
C PHE A 21 4.45 -1.86 10.20
N GLN A 22 5.11 -2.46 11.20
CA GLN A 22 5.70 -3.80 11.05
C GLN A 22 4.67 -4.89 10.69
N ASP A 23 3.47 -4.84 11.27
CA ASP A 23 2.38 -5.78 10.96
C ASP A 23 1.93 -5.65 9.50
N LYS A 24 1.66 -4.43 9.04
CA LYS A 24 1.23 -4.13 7.66
C LYS A 24 2.31 -4.51 6.65
N GLU A 25 3.57 -4.25 6.98
CA GLU A 25 4.71 -4.64 6.15
C GLU A 25 4.77 -6.17 5.98
N ASN A 26 4.64 -6.92 7.08
CA ASN A 26 4.63 -8.39 7.03
C ASN A 26 3.45 -8.92 6.21
N LYS A 27 2.26 -8.34 6.38
CA LYS A 27 1.06 -8.68 5.60
C LYS A 27 1.25 -8.40 4.11
N LEU A 28 1.78 -7.24 3.75
CA LEU A 28 2.04 -6.88 2.35
C LEU A 28 3.10 -7.81 1.73
N LYS A 29 4.20 -8.10 2.44
CA LYS A 29 5.23 -9.05 1.98
C LYS A 29 4.66 -10.45 1.77
N LYS A 30 3.83 -10.92 2.71
CA LYS A 30 3.14 -12.21 2.61
C LYS A 30 2.16 -12.26 1.43
N MET A 31 1.41 -11.18 1.20
CA MET A 31 0.52 -11.04 0.05
C MET A 31 1.30 -11.14 -1.26
N LEU A 32 2.40 -10.39 -1.41
CA LEU A 32 3.26 -10.45 -2.59
C LEU A 32 3.80 -11.87 -2.82
N ALA A 33 4.24 -12.54 -1.75
CA ALA A 33 4.71 -13.92 -1.81
C ALA A 33 3.64 -14.90 -2.32
N ASN A 34 2.38 -14.74 -1.89
CA ASN A 34 1.26 -15.58 -2.37
C ASN A 34 1.04 -15.47 -3.87
N TYR A 35 1.41 -14.34 -4.48
CA TYR A 35 1.35 -14.11 -5.93
C TYR A 35 2.70 -14.36 -6.63
N GLN A 36 3.61 -15.09 -5.97
CA GLN A 36 4.94 -15.41 -6.49
C GLN A 36 5.76 -14.16 -6.85
N LYS A 37 5.48 -13.03 -6.19
CA LYS A 37 6.27 -11.81 -6.28
C LYS A 37 7.37 -11.83 -5.21
N PRO A 38 8.47 -11.10 -5.41
CA PRO A 38 9.49 -10.97 -4.37
C PRO A 38 8.88 -10.56 -3.04
N SER A 39 9.23 -11.25 -1.95
CA SER A 39 8.74 -10.94 -0.58
C SER A 39 9.46 -9.74 0.04
N ILE A 40 9.93 -8.82 -0.80
CA ILE A 40 10.62 -7.59 -0.43
C ILE A 40 9.80 -6.41 -0.96
N LEU A 41 9.81 -5.30 -0.23
CA LEU A 41 9.19 -4.07 -0.68
C LEU A 41 10.22 -3.28 -1.52
N ASP A 42 10.37 -3.70 -2.78
CA ASP A 42 11.33 -3.13 -3.74
C ASP A 42 10.83 -1.84 -4.41
N LYS A 43 9.53 -1.57 -4.33
CA LYS A 43 8.94 -0.33 -4.83
C LYS A 43 8.92 0.75 -3.76
N GLN A 44 8.95 2.00 -4.20
CA GLN A 44 8.85 3.15 -3.30
C GLN A 44 7.39 3.43 -2.92
N VAL A 45 6.45 3.10 -3.80
CA VAL A 45 5.02 3.35 -3.60
C VAL A 45 4.22 2.10 -3.93
N TYR A 46 3.42 1.63 -2.97
CA TYR A 46 2.40 0.61 -3.21
C TYR A 46 1.02 1.26 -3.06
N LEU A 47 0.22 1.25 -4.13
CA LEU A 47 -1.16 1.72 -4.10
C LEU A 47 -2.09 0.53 -4.18
N ILE A 48 -2.96 0.39 -3.18
CA ILE A 48 -3.89 -0.73 -3.04
C ILE A 48 -5.32 -0.20 -3.08
N THR A 49 -6.17 -0.78 -3.92
CA THR A 49 -7.58 -0.44 -4.05
C THR A 49 -8.46 -1.69 -4.15
N ILE A 50 -9.77 -1.54 -4.03
CA ILE A 50 -10.78 -2.59 -4.14
C ILE A 50 -11.81 -2.22 -5.24
N THR A 51 -12.25 -3.18 -6.05
CA THR A 51 -13.39 -2.98 -6.95
C THR A 51 -14.71 -2.91 -6.17
N GLY A 52 -15.69 -2.16 -6.70
CA GLY A 52 -17.00 -2.02 -6.05
C GLY A 52 -17.05 -1.09 -4.84
N GLY A 53 -15.95 -0.38 -4.52
CA GLY A 53 -15.90 0.63 -3.45
C GLY A 53 -16.50 1.99 -3.85
N CYS A 54 -16.02 3.06 -3.21
CA CYS A 54 -16.46 4.42 -3.52
C CYS A 54 -16.12 4.80 -4.98
N GLY A 55 -17.14 4.89 -5.84
CA GLY A 55 -16.95 5.12 -7.29
C GLY A 55 -16.12 6.35 -7.63
N GLY A 56 -16.29 7.45 -6.88
CA GLY A 56 -15.49 8.66 -7.05
C GLY A 56 -14.00 8.48 -6.71
N CYS A 57 -13.69 7.75 -5.64
CA CYS A 57 -12.30 7.44 -5.28
C CYS A 57 -11.67 6.50 -6.30
N MET A 58 -12.43 5.51 -6.77
CA MET A 58 -11.95 4.52 -7.73
C MET A 58 -11.61 5.14 -9.08
N GLN A 59 -12.42 6.09 -9.59
CA GLN A 59 -12.13 6.75 -10.86
C GLN A 59 -10.80 7.53 -10.80
N VAL A 60 -10.63 8.33 -9.74
CA VAL A 60 -9.41 9.15 -9.55
C VAL A 60 -8.16 8.27 -9.40
N VAL A 61 -8.27 7.14 -8.68
CA VAL A 61 -7.20 6.16 -8.58
C VAL A 61 -6.93 5.44 -9.91
N ALA A 62 -7.97 5.08 -10.65
CA ALA A 62 -7.81 4.42 -11.94
C ALA A 62 -7.06 5.31 -12.94
N ASP A 63 -7.34 6.61 -12.95
CA ASP A 63 -6.65 7.55 -13.82
C ASP A 63 -5.19 7.74 -13.39
N TYR A 64 -4.93 7.85 -12.08
CA TYR A 64 -3.55 7.85 -11.55
C TYR A 64 -2.76 6.59 -11.96
N ILE A 65 -3.37 5.41 -11.86
CA ILE A 65 -2.74 4.15 -12.27
C ILE A 65 -2.40 4.19 -13.76
N LYS A 66 -3.33 4.61 -14.62
CA LYS A 66 -3.10 4.66 -16.09
C LYS A 66 -1.91 5.56 -16.44
N GLU A 67 -1.77 6.69 -15.75
CA GLU A 67 -0.69 7.65 -15.98
C GLU A 67 0.67 7.18 -15.46
N ASN A 68 0.70 6.36 -14.41
CA ASN A 68 1.94 5.99 -13.70
C ASN A 68 2.29 4.49 -13.83
N ILE A 69 1.56 3.72 -14.63
CA ILE A 69 1.74 2.26 -14.73
C ILE A 69 3.17 1.85 -15.12
N ALA A 70 3.81 2.67 -15.95
CA ALA A 70 5.16 2.45 -16.47
C ALA A 70 6.27 2.91 -15.51
N ASP A 71 5.95 3.64 -14.42
CA ASP A 71 6.94 4.04 -13.43
C ASP A 71 7.36 2.83 -12.59
N GLU A 72 8.64 2.48 -12.64
CA GLU A 72 9.22 1.36 -11.90
C GLU A 72 9.26 1.58 -10.39
N LYS A 73 9.02 2.81 -9.91
CA LYS A 73 8.94 3.13 -8.47
C LYS A 73 7.59 2.76 -7.86
N HIS A 74 6.57 2.44 -8.67
CA HIS A 74 5.23 2.09 -8.22
C HIS A 74 4.92 0.59 -8.30
N TYR A 75 4.01 0.16 -7.44
CA TYR A 75 3.26 -1.09 -7.54
C TYR A 75 1.78 -0.81 -7.31
N PHE A 76 0.93 -1.35 -8.18
CA PHE A 76 -0.52 -1.16 -8.11
C PHE A 76 -1.19 -2.50 -7.84
N ILE A 77 -2.04 -2.54 -6.82
CA ILE A 77 -2.76 -3.74 -6.40
C ILE A 77 -4.26 -3.43 -6.43
N VAL A 78 -5.02 -4.21 -7.19
CA VAL A 78 -6.48 -4.11 -7.26
C VAL A 78 -7.09 -5.39 -6.72
N SER A 79 -7.73 -5.31 -5.56
CA SER A 79 -8.50 -6.39 -4.96
C SER A 79 -9.87 -6.48 -5.61
N CYS A 80 -10.26 -7.66 -6.04
CA CYS A 80 -11.55 -7.90 -6.67
C CYS A 80 -11.98 -9.35 -6.49
N PRO A 81 -13.28 -9.66 -6.38
CA PRO A 81 -13.74 -11.05 -6.38
C PRO A 81 -13.64 -11.68 -7.78
N SER A 82 -13.56 -10.87 -8.85
CA SER A 82 -13.49 -11.35 -10.22
C SER A 82 -12.63 -10.45 -11.12
N GLN A 83 -11.76 -11.07 -11.92
CA GLN A 83 -10.95 -10.37 -12.93
C GLN A 83 -11.81 -9.63 -13.97
N LYS A 84 -13.06 -10.05 -14.17
CA LYS A 84 -14.01 -9.38 -15.07
C LYS A 84 -14.30 -7.96 -14.61
N GLU A 85 -14.38 -7.71 -13.30
CA GLU A 85 -14.63 -6.38 -12.77
C GLU A 85 -13.48 -5.42 -13.09
N VAL A 86 -12.24 -5.88 -12.92
CA VAL A 86 -11.03 -5.11 -13.25
C VAL A 86 -11.00 -4.74 -14.73
N SER A 87 -11.51 -5.63 -15.61
CA SER A 87 -11.51 -5.39 -17.06
C SER A 87 -12.43 -4.25 -17.52
N PHE A 88 -13.41 -3.85 -16.69
CA PHE A 88 -14.25 -2.68 -17.00
C PHE A 88 -13.51 -1.35 -16.78
N THR A 89 -12.51 -1.34 -15.92
CA THR A 89 -11.76 -0.12 -15.55
C THR A 89 -10.38 -0.06 -16.21
N PHE A 90 -9.72 -1.21 -16.34
CA PHE A 90 -8.35 -1.30 -16.83
C PHE A 90 -8.26 -2.16 -18.09
N ASN A 91 -7.61 -1.61 -19.12
CA ASN A 91 -7.41 -2.30 -20.39
C ASN A 91 -6.45 -3.50 -20.25
N TYR A 92 -6.32 -4.29 -21.31
CA TYR A 92 -5.46 -5.48 -21.31
C TYR A 92 -3.99 -5.16 -20.97
N GLN A 93 -3.44 -4.06 -21.51
CA GLN A 93 -2.04 -3.68 -21.32
C GLN A 93 -1.72 -3.39 -19.85
N ILE A 94 -2.58 -2.63 -19.16
CA ILE A 94 -2.41 -2.32 -17.74
C ILE A 94 -2.51 -3.58 -16.89
N ARG A 95 -3.52 -4.43 -17.14
CA ARG A 95 -3.76 -5.65 -16.36
C ARG A 95 -2.63 -6.67 -16.43
N HIS A 96 -1.81 -6.63 -17.49
CA HIS A 96 -0.66 -7.52 -17.68
C HIS A 96 0.67 -6.82 -17.42
N HIS A 97 0.66 -5.57 -16.93
CA HIS A 97 1.89 -4.85 -16.62
C HIS A 97 2.59 -5.43 -15.39
N ALA A 98 3.93 -5.44 -15.37
CA ALA A 98 4.70 -6.04 -14.27
C ALA A 98 4.45 -5.38 -12.90
N ASN A 99 4.14 -4.10 -12.91
CA ASN A 99 3.82 -3.28 -11.74
C ASN A 99 2.33 -3.32 -11.35
N PHE A 100 1.53 -4.20 -11.95
CA PHE A 100 0.11 -4.34 -11.66
C PHE A 100 -0.22 -5.74 -11.17
N LEU A 101 -0.96 -5.83 -10.08
CA LEU A 101 -1.40 -7.07 -9.48
C LEU A 101 -2.92 -7.05 -9.29
N ILE A 102 -3.57 -8.11 -9.75
CA ILE A 102 -4.98 -8.36 -9.48
C ILE A 102 -5.06 -9.34 -8.29
N ASP A 103 -5.50 -8.84 -7.15
CA ASP A 103 -5.76 -9.64 -5.97
C ASP A 103 -7.17 -10.24 -6.03
N ASN A 104 -7.28 -11.37 -6.72
CA ASN A 104 -8.51 -12.14 -6.85
C ASN A 104 -8.87 -12.97 -5.61
N GLN A 105 -7.98 -13.03 -4.61
CA GLN A 105 -8.19 -13.76 -3.36
C GLN A 105 -8.65 -12.84 -2.23
N MET A 106 -8.81 -11.53 -2.51
CA MET A 106 -9.22 -10.51 -1.54
C MET A 106 -8.29 -10.48 -0.31
N ILE A 107 -7.00 -10.79 -0.50
CA ILE A 107 -6.00 -10.83 0.57
C ILE A 107 -5.82 -9.45 1.18
N ALA A 108 -5.73 -8.39 0.37
CA ALA A 108 -5.53 -7.05 0.87
C ALA A 108 -6.73 -6.60 1.73
N VAL A 109 -7.93 -7.04 1.40
CA VAL A 109 -9.13 -6.79 2.20
C VAL A 109 -9.10 -7.59 3.49
N ARG A 110 -8.86 -8.91 3.41
CA ARG A 110 -8.79 -9.81 4.58
C ARG A 110 -7.72 -9.39 5.58
N ASP A 111 -6.58 -8.91 5.09
CA ASP A 111 -5.42 -8.54 5.92
C ASP A 111 -5.42 -7.03 6.24
N GLU A 112 -6.49 -6.28 5.91
CA GLU A 112 -6.69 -4.85 6.21
C GLU A 112 -5.64 -3.89 5.58
N LEU A 113 -5.06 -4.31 4.46
CA LEU A 113 -4.12 -3.54 3.63
C LEU A 113 -4.82 -2.50 2.71
N VAL A 114 -6.15 -2.50 2.69
CA VAL A 114 -6.97 -1.48 2.04
C VAL A 114 -8.08 -1.09 3.02
N GLY A 115 -8.61 0.13 2.93
CA GLY A 115 -9.79 0.50 3.72
C GLY A 115 -11.04 -0.19 3.19
N ASP A 116 -12.10 -0.27 4.01
CA ASP A 116 -13.37 -0.93 3.63
C ASP A 116 -13.94 -0.42 2.29
N ILE A 117 -13.71 0.86 1.98
CA ILE A 117 -14.19 1.51 0.74
C ILE A 117 -13.15 2.42 0.07
N HIS A 118 -12.03 2.69 0.75
CA HIS A 118 -11.07 3.71 0.36
C HIS A 118 -9.70 3.09 0.02
N PRO A 119 -9.13 3.45 -1.14
CA PRO A 119 -7.78 3.04 -1.51
C PRO A 119 -6.74 3.51 -0.49
N LYS A 120 -5.63 2.78 -0.38
CA LYS A 120 -4.49 3.16 0.47
C LYS A 120 -3.21 3.24 -0.33
N VAL A 121 -2.33 4.12 0.11
CA VAL A 121 -0.97 4.30 -0.41
C VAL A 121 0.00 4.00 0.71
N TYR A 122 0.99 3.16 0.42
CA TYR A 122 2.10 2.84 1.30
C TYR A 122 3.39 3.41 0.72
N TYR A 123 4.06 4.24 1.51
CA TYR A 123 5.35 4.82 1.18
C TYR A 123 6.44 3.94 1.78
N CYS A 124 7.35 3.46 0.93
CA CYS A 124 8.37 2.50 1.29
C CYS A 124 9.77 3.08 1.09
N LYS A 125 10.67 2.83 2.05
CA LYS A 125 12.09 3.16 1.95
C LYS A 125 12.93 2.02 2.50
N ASN A 126 13.91 1.56 1.71
CA ASN A 126 14.81 0.46 2.06
C ASN A 126 14.07 -0.81 2.52
N GLY A 127 12.98 -1.17 1.83
CA GLY A 127 12.21 -2.38 2.14
C GLY A 127 11.24 -2.28 3.32
N ASN A 128 11.08 -1.08 3.92
CA ASN A 128 10.19 -0.84 5.06
C ASN A 128 9.12 0.20 4.72
N ILE A 129 7.92 0.03 5.28
CA ILE A 129 6.86 1.05 5.23
C ILE A 129 7.22 2.18 6.19
N ILE A 130 7.29 3.41 5.69
CA ILE A 130 7.60 4.60 6.50
C ILE A 130 6.39 5.52 6.71
N ASN A 131 5.36 5.40 5.85
CA ASN A 131 4.12 6.16 5.95
C ASN A 131 3.00 5.43 5.20
N GLU A 132 1.75 5.75 5.55
CA GLU A 132 0.57 5.34 4.80
C GLU A 132 -0.42 6.50 4.70
N GLU A 133 -1.17 6.56 3.61
CA GLU A 133 -2.25 7.54 3.42
C GLU A 133 -3.47 6.85 2.79
N GLU A 134 -4.65 7.23 3.26
CA GLU A 134 -5.91 6.79 2.67
C GLU A 134 -6.40 7.81 1.63
N ILE A 135 -6.86 7.31 0.49
CA ILE A 135 -7.39 8.12 -0.61
C ILE A 135 -8.91 8.18 -0.49
N THR A 136 -9.39 9.40 -0.34
CA THR A 136 -10.80 9.77 -0.40
C THR A 136 -11.01 10.74 -1.54
N PHE A 137 -12.25 10.98 -1.93
CA PHE A 137 -12.58 11.94 -3.00
C PHE A 137 -12.06 13.36 -2.69
N THR A 138 -12.05 13.76 -1.41
CA THR A 138 -11.67 15.11 -1.00
C THR A 138 -10.16 15.32 -0.87
N ASN A 139 -9.38 14.27 -0.61
CA ASN A 139 -7.93 14.38 -0.40
C ASN A 139 -7.07 13.79 -1.53
N ALA A 140 -7.64 13.11 -2.52
CA ALA A 140 -6.89 12.40 -3.55
C ALA A 140 -5.83 13.27 -4.25
N LYS A 141 -6.18 14.51 -4.59
CA LYS A 141 -5.24 15.47 -5.19
C LYS A 141 -4.03 15.76 -4.29
N GLN A 142 -4.25 15.88 -2.99
CA GLN A 142 -3.18 16.12 -2.02
C GLN A 142 -2.31 14.87 -1.86
N VAL A 143 -2.91 13.68 -1.74
CA VAL A 143 -2.18 12.40 -1.64
C VAL A 143 -1.28 12.20 -2.86
N PHE A 144 -1.79 12.43 -4.07
CA PHE A 144 -0.98 12.30 -5.28
C PHE A 144 0.16 13.33 -5.38
N ALA A 145 -0.06 14.55 -4.86
CA ALA A 145 1.01 15.53 -4.73
C ALA A 145 2.09 15.06 -3.72
N ASN A 146 1.67 14.46 -2.61
CA ASN A 146 2.59 13.89 -1.61
C ASN A 146 3.42 12.74 -2.21
N ILE A 147 2.81 11.87 -3.02
CA ILE A 147 3.54 10.82 -3.76
C ILE A 147 4.63 11.43 -4.63
N LYS A 148 4.30 12.44 -5.43
CA LYS A 148 5.31 13.10 -6.28
C LYS A 148 6.46 13.68 -5.46
N ILE A 149 6.14 14.43 -4.40
CA ILE A 149 7.15 15.01 -3.50
C ILE A 149 8.03 13.94 -2.85
N PHE A 150 7.43 12.81 -2.46
CA PHE A 150 8.16 11.69 -1.88
C PHE A 150 9.15 11.07 -2.88
N LEU A 151 8.71 10.83 -4.11
CA LEU A 151 9.51 10.22 -5.18
C LEU A 151 10.65 11.13 -5.68
N ASP A 152 10.48 12.45 -5.59
CA ASP A 152 11.48 13.46 -5.96
C ASP A 152 12.62 13.59 -4.93
N ARG A 153 12.45 13.03 -3.71
CA ARG A 153 13.38 13.15 -2.58
C ARG A 153 14.23 11.89 -2.33
N GLN A 154 14.05 10.82 -3.11
CA GLN A 154 14.84 9.59 -3.01
C GLN A 154 15.96 9.59 -4.04
#